data_AF-A0A7C1QEP6-F1
#
_entry.id   AF-A0A7C1QEP6-F1
#
_cell.length_a   1.000
_cell.length_b   1.000
_cell.length_c   1.000
_cell.angle_alpha   90.00
_cell.angle_beta   90.00
_cell.angle_gamma   90.00
#
_symmetry.space_group_name_H-M   'P 1'
#
loop_
_entity.id
_entity.type
_entity.pdbx_description
1 polymer ?
#
loop_
_entity_poly.entity_id
_entity_poly.type
_entity_poly.pdbx_seq_one_letter_code
_entity_poly.pdbx_strand_id
1 'polypeptide(L)'
;MILCFIATTEEWIEIFNKNDFNVDLSGWKIKDSIGSITTYTFPKEIIEAQSYLVLLRPETKITLNNDADILNLIQPNGIVTDTTSYDKAPRNQSFNLTSSGWSWSEELTPKTPNIIKQTQEQGFEKLILKSSDNKAEKNDIMKDDENMLATVGKQISEPNESSNIYLIALTLALFSGIAILILKKTIKKTGLIFKEK
;
A
#
# COMPACT_ATOMS: atom_id res chain seq x y z
N MET A 1 -9.25 3.49 -12.80
CA MET A 1 -8.13 2.56 -12.68
C MET A 1 -6.86 3.37 -12.61
N ILE A 2 -6.24 3.42 -11.43
CA ILE A 2 -5.09 4.28 -11.12
C ILE A 2 -3.80 3.45 -11.13
N LEU A 3 -3.02 3.52 -12.21
CA LEU A 3 -1.71 2.91 -12.34
C LEU A 3 -0.65 3.77 -11.62
N CYS A 4 0.28 3.15 -10.90
CA CYS A 4 1.22 3.82 -10.01
C CYS A 4 2.67 3.40 -10.31
N PHE A 5 3.62 4.34 -10.37
CA PHE A 5 5.05 4.03 -10.52
C PHE A 5 5.91 4.76 -9.50
N ILE A 6 6.96 4.07 -9.04
CA ILE A 6 7.96 4.62 -8.12
C ILE A 6 9.37 4.46 -8.69
N ALA A 7 9.94 5.56 -9.18
CA ALA A 7 11.39 5.75 -9.27
C ALA A 7 11.77 7.19 -8.97
N THR A 8 12.97 7.33 -8.39
CA THR A 8 13.46 8.45 -7.60
C THR A 8 13.51 9.83 -8.27
N THR A 9 13.10 9.96 -9.53
CA THR A 9 12.97 11.26 -10.23
C THR A 9 11.74 11.42 -11.12
N GLU A 10 10.98 10.35 -11.41
CA GLU A 10 9.89 10.36 -12.41
C GLU A 10 8.68 9.53 -11.96
N GLU A 11 8.18 9.73 -10.75
CA GLU A 11 6.94 9.10 -10.30
C GLU A 11 5.75 9.58 -11.14
N TRP A 12 4.87 8.66 -11.54
CA TRP A 12 3.63 8.99 -12.23
C TRP A 12 2.44 8.20 -11.69
N ILE A 13 1.28 8.82 -11.89
CA ILE A 13 -0.03 8.24 -11.69
C ILE A 13 -0.71 8.23 -13.04
N GLU A 14 -1.23 7.09 -13.49
CA GLU A 14 -1.96 6.99 -14.74
C GLU A 14 -3.42 6.57 -14.51
N ILE A 15 -4.33 7.17 -15.24
CA ILE A 15 -5.75 6.83 -15.23
C ILE A 15 -6.13 6.29 -16.60
N PHE A 16 -6.76 5.10 -16.62
CA PHE A 16 -7.36 4.56 -17.83
C PHE A 16 -8.88 4.76 -17.83
N ASN A 17 -9.40 5.38 -18.89
CA ASN A 17 -10.84 5.47 -19.14
C ASN A 17 -11.32 4.22 -19.89
N LYS A 18 -11.96 3.30 -19.15
CA LYS A 18 -12.53 2.06 -19.70
C LYS A 18 -13.89 2.22 -20.40
N ASN A 19 -14.41 3.44 -20.46
CA ASN A 19 -15.72 3.69 -21.08
C ASN A 19 -15.57 3.92 -22.58
N ASP A 20 -16.67 3.74 -23.30
CA ASP A 20 -16.83 4.06 -24.72
C ASP A 20 -17.20 5.54 -24.97
N PHE A 21 -17.15 6.37 -23.93
CA PHE A 21 -17.37 7.81 -24.00
C PHE A 21 -16.28 8.59 -23.23
N ASN A 22 -16.12 9.87 -23.59
CA ASN A 22 -15.17 10.77 -22.94
C ASN A 22 -15.62 11.10 -21.51
N VAL A 23 -14.69 11.11 -20.56
CA VAL A 23 -14.96 11.45 -19.17
C VAL A 23 -14.34 12.81 -18.85
N ASP A 24 -15.18 13.73 -18.36
CA ASP A 24 -14.73 15.02 -17.83
C ASP A 24 -14.33 14.85 -16.35
N LEU A 25 -13.03 15.06 -16.08
CA LEU A 25 -12.44 14.97 -14.75
C LEU A 25 -12.40 16.34 -14.05
N SER A 26 -13.00 17.39 -14.61
CA SER A 26 -12.95 18.73 -14.01
C SER A 26 -13.44 18.75 -12.56
N GLY A 27 -12.60 19.22 -11.64
CA GLY A 27 -12.90 19.28 -10.21
C GLY A 27 -12.83 17.94 -9.46
N TRP A 28 -12.54 16.82 -10.14
CA TRP A 28 -12.19 15.58 -9.46
C TRP A 28 -10.87 15.74 -8.72
N LYS A 29 -10.56 14.80 -7.82
CA LYS A 29 -9.34 14.83 -7.02
C LYS A 29 -8.64 13.48 -6.98
N ILE A 30 -7.31 13.50 -6.99
CA ILE A 30 -6.49 12.39 -6.52
C ILE A 30 -5.96 12.76 -5.14
N LYS A 31 -6.20 11.91 -4.15
CA LYS A 31 -5.73 12.09 -2.78
C LYS A 31 -4.84 10.95 -2.36
N ASP A 32 -3.58 11.24 -2.09
CA ASP A 32 -2.71 10.41 -1.25
C ASP A 32 -3.19 10.53 0.20
N SER A 33 -3.41 9.39 0.85
CA SER A 33 -3.99 9.26 2.17
C SER A 33 -3.05 8.68 3.22
N ILE A 34 -1.81 8.30 2.87
CA ILE A 34 -0.82 7.75 3.80
C ILE A 34 0.52 8.47 3.63
N GLY A 35 1.19 8.79 4.75
CA GLY A 35 2.45 9.53 4.69
C GLY A 35 2.23 11.02 4.41
N SER A 36 2.81 11.53 3.32
CA SER A 36 2.74 12.95 2.95
C SER A 36 1.45 13.29 2.22
N ILE A 37 0.34 13.35 2.97
CA ILE A 37 -1.01 13.61 2.47
C ILE A 37 -1.02 14.81 1.52
N THR A 38 -1.24 14.52 0.24
CA THR A 38 -1.31 15.51 -0.84
C THR A 38 -2.58 15.28 -1.64
N THR A 39 -3.21 16.36 -2.09
CA THR A 39 -4.40 16.29 -2.93
C THR A 39 -4.18 17.09 -4.21
N TYR A 40 -4.24 16.41 -5.34
CA TYR A 40 -4.29 17.03 -6.66
C TYR A 40 -5.75 17.21 -7.07
N THR A 41 -6.12 18.40 -7.54
CA THR A 41 -7.45 18.67 -8.09
C THR A 41 -7.32 18.90 -9.58
N PHE A 42 -8.04 18.13 -10.38
CA PHE A 42 -8.05 18.29 -11.83
C PHE A 42 -8.62 19.65 -12.21
N PRO A 43 -7.95 20.41 -13.10
CA PRO A 43 -8.44 21.69 -13.59
C PRO A 43 -9.57 21.45 -14.59
N LYS A 44 -9.35 21.71 -15.88
CA LYS A 44 -10.23 21.28 -16.96
C LYS A 44 -9.51 20.16 -17.71
N GLU A 45 -9.96 18.92 -17.50
CA GLU A 45 -9.30 17.73 -18.01
C GLU A 45 -10.34 16.74 -18.55
N ILE A 46 -10.13 16.25 -19.76
CA ILE A 46 -11.02 15.29 -20.42
C ILE A 46 -10.18 14.11 -20.87
N ILE A 47 -10.51 12.94 -20.36
CA ILE A 47 -9.94 11.69 -20.85
C ILE A 47 -10.86 11.10 -21.92
N GLU A 48 -10.33 10.89 -23.12
CA GLU A 48 -11.10 10.30 -24.22
C GLU A 48 -11.52 8.87 -23.92
N ALA A 49 -12.54 8.38 -24.63
CA ALA A 49 -12.95 6.97 -24.59
C ALA A 49 -11.75 6.05 -24.87
N GLN A 50 -11.58 5.00 -24.06
CA GLN A 50 -10.50 4.00 -24.22
C GLN A 50 -9.08 4.58 -24.21
N SER A 51 -8.88 5.76 -23.60
CA SER A 51 -7.59 6.46 -23.54
C SER A 51 -7.00 6.52 -22.13
N TYR A 52 -5.72 6.89 -22.07
CA TYR A 52 -4.92 7.00 -20.84
C TYR A 52 -4.55 8.45 -20.56
N LEU A 53 -4.55 8.82 -19.28
CA LEU A 53 -4.03 10.10 -18.78
C LEU A 53 -2.88 9.82 -17.82
N VAL A 54 -1.70 10.37 -18.10
CA VAL A 54 -0.51 10.23 -17.24
C VAL A 54 -0.25 11.56 -16.54
N LEU A 55 -0.14 11.50 -15.21
CA LEU A 55 0.09 12.64 -14.33
C LEU A 55 1.43 12.45 -13.63
N LEU A 56 2.36 13.36 -13.88
CA LEU A 56 3.70 13.29 -13.32
C LEU A 56 3.76 13.96 -11.94
N ARG A 57 4.65 13.51 -11.06
CA ARG A 57 4.87 14.12 -9.74
C ARG A 57 5.10 15.65 -9.78
N PRO A 58 5.85 16.25 -10.72
CA PRO A 58 5.97 17.70 -10.80
C PRO A 58 4.64 18.42 -11.04
N GLU A 59 3.65 17.76 -11.64
CA GLU A 59 2.31 18.28 -11.86
C GLU A 59 1.44 18.10 -10.60
N THR A 60 1.36 16.88 -10.07
CA THR A 60 0.45 16.54 -8.98
C THR A 60 0.96 16.93 -7.60
N LYS A 61 2.28 17.05 -7.46
CA LYS A 61 3.04 17.14 -6.20
C LYS A 61 2.88 15.94 -5.26
N ILE A 62 2.15 14.90 -5.68
CA ILE A 62 2.00 13.66 -4.93
C ILE A 62 3.33 12.90 -4.99
N THR A 63 3.80 12.44 -3.84
CA THR A 63 5.01 11.61 -3.72
C THR A 63 4.59 10.24 -3.26
N LEU A 64 4.95 9.20 -4.01
CA LEU A 64 4.49 7.84 -3.78
C LEU A 64 5.45 7.09 -2.86
N ASN A 65 4.94 6.64 -1.71
CA ASN A 65 5.78 6.11 -0.65
C ASN A 65 6.09 4.62 -0.84
N ASN A 66 7.37 4.23 -0.88
CA ASN A 66 7.75 2.82 -1.06
C ASN A 66 7.30 1.87 0.06
N ASP A 67 7.03 2.39 1.26
CA ASP A 67 6.68 1.58 2.43
C ASP A 67 5.19 1.27 2.55
N ALA A 68 4.31 2.12 2.00
CA ALA A 68 2.89 1.89 1.83
C ALA A 68 2.25 3.18 1.32
N ASP A 69 1.22 3.08 0.49
CA ASP A 69 0.46 4.23 0.04
C ASP A 69 -0.99 3.88 -0.27
N ILE A 70 -1.87 4.90 -0.23
CA ILE A 70 -3.27 4.80 -0.64
C ILE A 70 -3.64 6.03 -1.47
N LEU A 71 -3.97 5.80 -2.73
CA LEU A 71 -4.52 6.81 -3.64
C LEU A 71 -6.03 6.65 -3.77
N ASN A 72 -6.75 7.74 -3.57
CA ASN A 72 -8.19 7.81 -3.79
C ASN A 72 -8.50 8.74 -4.97
N LEU A 73 -9.31 8.27 -5.92
CA LEU A 73 -9.92 9.10 -6.95
C LEU A 73 -11.32 9.52 -6.49
N ILE A 74 -11.53 10.83 -6.36
CA ILE A 74 -12.69 11.42 -5.69
C ILE A 74 -13.42 12.34 -6.66
N GLN A 75 -14.73 12.16 -6.80
CA GLN A 75 -15.59 13.05 -7.57
C GLN A 75 -15.76 14.43 -6.93
N PRO A 76 -16.22 15.45 -7.68
CA PRO A 76 -16.48 16.79 -7.13
C PRO A 76 -17.50 16.80 -5.98
N ASN A 77 -18.44 15.84 -5.98
CA ASN A 77 -19.42 15.64 -4.92
C ASN A 77 -18.85 14.98 -3.65
N GLY A 78 -17.56 14.61 -3.64
CA GLY A 78 -16.88 13.97 -2.52
C GLY A 78 -16.94 12.44 -2.50
N ILE A 79 -17.60 11.80 -3.47
CA ILE A 79 -17.66 10.33 -3.55
C ILE A 79 -16.34 9.76 -4.06
N VAL A 80 -15.78 8.80 -3.32
CA VAL A 80 -14.61 8.02 -3.77
C VAL A 80 -15.08 7.04 -4.84
N THR A 81 -14.53 7.16 -6.04
CA THR A 81 -14.87 6.33 -7.21
C THR A 81 -13.89 5.18 -7.39
N ASP A 82 -12.63 5.37 -6.99
CA ASP A 82 -11.60 4.34 -7.09
C ASP A 82 -10.59 4.51 -5.96
N THR A 83 -10.00 3.40 -5.51
CA THR A 83 -8.98 3.35 -4.47
C THR A 83 -7.92 2.34 -4.88
N THR A 84 -6.66 2.77 -4.85
CA THR A 84 -5.49 1.91 -5.06
C THR A 84 -4.61 1.97 -3.83
N SER A 85 -4.23 0.81 -3.29
CA SER A 85 -3.34 0.69 -2.13
C SER A 85 -2.27 -0.36 -2.35
N TYR A 86 -1.10 -0.15 -1.77
CA TYR A 86 -0.01 -1.12 -1.76
C TYR A 86 0.80 -1.03 -0.45
N ASP A 87 1.39 -2.14 -0.02
CA ASP A 87 2.11 -2.25 1.27
C ASP A 87 3.63 -2.26 1.12
N LYS A 88 4.18 -2.55 -0.06
CA LYS A 88 5.61 -2.43 -0.32
C LYS A 88 5.83 -2.28 -1.81
N ALA A 89 6.48 -1.19 -2.20
CA ALA A 89 6.84 -0.95 -3.58
C ALA A 89 8.31 -1.33 -3.83
N PRO A 90 8.57 -2.29 -4.73
CA PRO A 90 9.88 -2.46 -5.30
C PRO A 90 10.28 -1.20 -6.08
N ARG A 91 11.55 -0.84 -6.04
CA ARG A 91 12.06 0.28 -6.84
C ARG A 91 12.03 -0.08 -8.32
N ASN A 92 11.82 0.93 -9.16
CA ASN A 92 11.83 0.81 -10.62
C ASN A 92 10.75 -0.14 -11.17
N GLN A 93 9.64 -0.27 -10.45
CA GLN A 93 8.49 -1.07 -10.87
C GLN A 93 7.22 -0.23 -10.87
N SER A 94 6.28 -0.62 -11.72
CA SER A 94 4.92 -0.09 -11.73
C SER A 94 3.96 -1.07 -11.06
N PHE A 95 2.94 -0.55 -10.38
CA PHE A 95 1.85 -1.32 -9.82
C PHE A 95 0.65 -1.27 -10.76
N ASN A 96 0.36 -2.40 -11.38
CA ASN A 96 -0.51 -2.51 -12.55
C ASN A 96 -1.79 -3.28 -12.23
N LEU A 97 -2.95 -2.75 -12.62
CA LEU A 97 -4.17 -3.53 -12.61
C LEU A 97 -4.24 -4.42 -13.85
N THR A 98 -4.46 -5.70 -13.64
CA THR A 98 -4.61 -6.74 -14.67
C THR A 98 -5.96 -7.45 -14.52
N SER A 99 -6.27 -8.39 -15.41
CA SER A 99 -7.44 -9.27 -15.26
C SER A 99 -7.37 -10.13 -13.99
N SER A 100 -6.18 -10.43 -13.48
CA SER A 100 -5.95 -11.16 -12.22
C SER A 100 -5.87 -10.26 -10.99
N GLY A 101 -6.02 -8.94 -11.13
CA GLY A 101 -5.86 -7.98 -10.05
C GLY A 101 -4.56 -7.19 -10.13
N TRP A 102 -4.18 -6.54 -9.04
CA TRP A 102 -2.99 -5.69 -9.00
C TRP A 102 -1.70 -6.51 -8.95
N SER A 103 -0.67 -6.07 -9.67
CA SER A 103 0.62 -6.75 -9.70
C SER A 103 1.76 -5.77 -10.01
N TRP A 104 2.90 -5.98 -9.39
CA TRP A 104 4.13 -5.27 -9.72
C TRP A 104 4.73 -5.79 -11.03
N SER A 105 5.28 -4.87 -11.83
CA SER A 105 5.98 -5.16 -13.09
C SER A 105 7.24 -4.32 -13.22
N GLU A 106 8.31 -4.93 -13.71
CA GLU A 106 9.53 -4.24 -14.16
C GLU A 106 9.33 -3.58 -15.54
N GLU A 107 8.31 -4.00 -16.30
CA GLU A 107 7.97 -3.39 -17.57
C GLU A 107 7.03 -2.21 -17.36
N LEU A 108 7.47 -1.03 -17.78
CA LEU A 108 6.74 0.23 -17.63
C LEU A 108 5.94 0.49 -18.91
N THR A 109 4.61 0.55 -18.79
CA THR A 109 3.71 0.65 -19.94
C THR A 109 2.85 1.93 -19.95
N PRO A 110 3.41 3.14 -19.73
CA PRO A 110 2.61 4.35 -19.74
C PRO A 110 1.93 4.55 -21.10
N LYS A 111 0.67 4.97 -21.07
CA LYS A 111 -0.21 5.23 -22.22
C LYS A 111 -0.56 4.00 -23.07
N THR A 112 -0.32 2.80 -22.54
CA THR A 112 -0.55 1.53 -23.25
C THR A 112 -1.12 0.47 -22.30
N PRO A 113 -1.70 -0.63 -22.81
CA PRO A 113 -2.13 -1.72 -21.96
C PRO A 113 -1.01 -2.31 -21.10
N ASN A 114 -1.33 -2.64 -19.85
CA ASN A 114 -0.37 -3.17 -18.88
C ASN A 114 0.23 -4.51 -19.32
N ILE A 115 1.56 -4.61 -19.26
CA ILE A 115 2.33 -5.83 -19.48
C ILE A 115 3.05 -6.19 -18.18
N ILE A 116 2.83 -7.39 -17.66
CA ILE A 116 3.51 -7.87 -16.45
C ILE A 116 4.79 -8.60 -16.84
N LYS A 117 5.92 -8.08 -16.35
CA LYS A 117 7.23 -8.72 -16.42
C LYS A 117 7.82 -8.75 -15.01
N GLN A 118 8.07 -9.96 -14.53
CA GLN A 118 8.76 -10.19 -13.27
C GLN A 118 10.02 -10.98 -13.59
N THR A 119 11.19 -10.50 -13.16
CA THR A 119 12.38 -11.33 -13.18
C THR A 119 12.18 -12.44 -12.16
N GLN A 120 12.21 -13.70 -12.61
CA GLN A 120 12.32 -14.81 -11.68
C GLN A 120 13.65 -14.64 -10.93
N GLU A 121 13.60 -14.37 -9.62
CA GLU A 121 14.74 -14.61 -8.75
C GLU A 121 15.01 -16.13 -8.75
N GLN A 122 15.74 -16.60 -9.76
CA GLN A 122 16.38 -17.90 -9.69
C GLN A 122 17.37 -17.84 -8.53
N GLY A 123 17.13 -18.68 -7.53
CA GLY A 123 17.86 -18.72 -6.29
C GLY A 123 19.37 -18.65 -6.47
N PHE A 124 19.95 -17.56 -5.98
CA PHE A 124 21.37 -17.48 -5.66
C PHE A 124 21.71 -18.15 -4.32
N GLU A 125 20.83 -18.98 -3.78
CA GLU A 125 21.10 -19.81 -2.61
C GLU A 125 21.49 -21.25 -3.02
N LYS A 126 22.48 -21.37 -3.93
CA LYS A 126 23.20 -22.64 -4.14
C LYS A 126 24.59 -22.45 -4.74
N LEU A 127 25.38 -21.49 -4.25
CA LEU A 127 26.82 -21.45 -4.55
C LEU A 127 27.73 -21.26 -3.33
N ILE A 128 27.20 -21.10 -2.12
CA ILE A 128 27.98 -21.22 -0.89
C ILE A 128 27.76 -22.63 -0.35
N LEU A 129 28.56 -23.60 -0.81
CA LEU A 129 28.89 -24.89 -0.16
C LEU A 129 29.54 -25.79 -1.22
N LYS A 130 30.81 -25.51 -1.54
CA LYS A 130 31.82 -26.46 -2.08
C LYS A 130 33.16 -25.74 -2.31
N SER A 131 33.78 -25.30 -1.23
CA SER A 131 35.23 -25.11 -1.18
C SER A 131 35.68 -25.21 0.28
N SER A 132 35.52 -26.42 0.83
CA SER A 132 36.32 -26.89 1.94
C SER A 132 37.48 -27.68 1.35
N ASP A 133 38.64 -27.57 1.99
CA ASP A 133 39.89 -28.31 1.77
C ASP A 133 40.93 -27.61 0.88
N ASN A 134 41.80 -26.79 1.50
CA ASN A 134 43.17 -27.24 1.82
C ASN A 134 43.98 -26.25 2.70
N LYS A 135 44.18 -26.67 3.96
CA LYS A 135 45.43 -26.77 4.75
C LYS A 135 46.46 -25.61 4.81
N ALA A 136 46.48 -25.01 6.01
CA ALA A 136 47.59 -24.69 6.94
C ALA A 136 48.72 -23.71 6.54
N GLU A 137 48.92 -22.68 7.38
CA GLU A 137 50.17 -22.49 8.17
C GLU A 137 49.92 -21.60 9.42
N LYS A 138 50.75 -21.80 10.43
CA LYS A 138 50.69 -21.42 11.86
C LYS A 138 51.53 -20.17 12.17
N ASN A 139 51.28 -19.54 13.34
CA ASN A 139 52.17 -18.77 14.26
C ASN A 139 51.38 -17.53 14.78
N ASP A 140 51.35 -17.08 16.03
CA ASP A 140 51.98 -17.42 17.31
C ASP A 140 51.15 -16.77 18.45
N ILE A 141 51.56 -17.00 19.70
CA ILE A 141 50.77 -17.05 20.95
C ILE A 141 50.78 -15.72 21.77
N MET A 142 49.69 -15.51 22.56
CA MET A 142 49.61 -14.94 23.95
C MET A 142 49.40 -13.40 24.10
N LYS A 143 48.60 -12.80 25.03
CA LYS A 143 47.97 -13.13 26.34
C LYS A 143 46.72 -12.25 26.60
N ASP A 144 45.80 -12.80 27.40
CA ASP A 144 44.99 -12.25 28.52
C ASP A 144 44.54 -10.76 28.55
N ASP A 145 43.22 -10.55 28.66
CA ASP A 145 42.62 -9.85 29.83
C ASP A 145 41.08 -10.00 29.86
N GLU A 146 40.56 -10.37 31.03
CA GLU A 146 39.13 -10.47 31.38
C GLU A 146 38.49 -9.09 31.67
N ASN A 147 37.14 -9.11 31.72
CA ASN A 147 36.18 -8.08 32.17
C ASN A 147 35.80 -6.96 31.18
N MET A 148 34.56 -6.98 30.68
CA MET A 148 33.42 -6.33 31.36
C MET A 148 32.06 -6.91 30.89
N LEU A 149 31.21 -7.24 31.86
CA LEU A 149 29.79 -7.54 31.70
C LEU A 149 29.02 -6.35 31.14
N ALA A 150 28.07 -6.65 30.25
CA ALA A 150 26.75 -6.02 30.27
C ALA A 150 25.68 -7.05 29.87
N THR A 151 25.24 -7.82 30.87
CA THR A 151 23.96 -8.52 30.85
C THR A 151 22.84 -7.47 30.81
N VAL A 152 22.13 -7.36 29.70
CA VAL A 152 20.72 -6.97 29.70
C VAL A 152 19.96 -8.02 28.92
N GLY A 153 19.46 -9.01 29.66
CA GLY A 153 18.44 -9.92 29.16
C GLY A 153 17.12 -9.19 29.01
N LYS A 154 16.53 -9.31 27.82
CA LYS A 154 15.08 -9.40 27.68
C LYS A 154 14.74 -10.17 26.42
N GLN A 155 14.81 -11.50 26.51
CA GLN A 155 13.91 -12.33 25.72
C GLN A 155 12.49 -12.06 26.22
N ILE A 156 11.71 -11.35 25.42
CA ILE A 156 10.25 -11.44 25.43
C ILE A 156 9.86 -11.76 23.99
N SER A 157 9.65 -13.06 23.78
CA SER A 157 8.61 -13.68 22.96
C SER A 157 8.00 -12.80 21.86
N GLU A 158 8.35 -13.11 20.62
CA GLU A 158 7.47 -12.93 19.47
C GLU A 158 6.10 -13.57 19.80
N PRO A 159 4.96 -12.88 19.57
CA PRO A 159 3.68 -13.56 19.56
C PRO A 159 3.62 -14.41 18.29
N ASN A 160 4.06 -15.66 18.43
CA ASN A 160 3.67 -16.74 17.54
C ASN A 160 2.20 -17.04 17.84
N GLU A 161 1.30 -16.27 17.23
CA GLU A 161 -0.13 -16.48 17.34
C GLU A 161 -0.68 -16.80 15.96
N SER A 162 -0.76 -18.10 15.68
CA SER A 162 -1.84 -18.70 14.89
C SER A 162 -3.19 -18.36 15.53
N SER A 163 -3.51 -17.07 15.62
CA SER A 163 -4.72 -16.58 16.23
C SER A 163 -5.79 -16.55 15.15
N ASN A 164 -6.82 -17.34 15.41
CA ASN A 164 -8.04 -17.38 14.61
C ASN A 164 -8.57 -15.95 14.40
N ILE A 165 -8.27 -15.33 13.25
CA ILE A 165 -8.79 -14.02 12.84
C ILE A 165 -10.33 -13.99 12.95
N TYR A 166 -10.97 -15.15 12.78
CA TYR A 166 -12.41 -15.34 13.01
C TYR A 166 -12.86 -15.02 14.44
N LEU A 167 -12.06 -15.30 15.48
CA LEU A 167 -12.40 -14.97 16.87
C LEU A 167 -12.30 -13.46 17.12
N ILE A 168 -11.28 -12.79 16.55
CA ILE A 168 -11.15 -11.34 16.61
C ILE A 168 -12.33 -10.67 15.89
N ALA A 169 -12.65 -11.12 14.67
CA ALA A 169 -13.79 -10.62 13.89
C ALA A 169 -15.14 -10.85 14.61
N LEU A 170 -15.33 -12.01 15.26
CA LEU A 170 -16.56 -12.31 16.01
C LEU A 170 -16.74 -11.40 17.23
N THR A 171 -15.65 -11.05 17.92
CA THR A 171 -15.72 -10.12 19.07
C THR A 171 -16.11 -8.71 18.62
N LEU A 172 -15.53 -8.20 17.51
CA LEU A 172 -15.87 -6.88 16.96
C LEU A 172 -17.34 -6.80 16.51
N ALA A 173 -17.88 -7.86 15.91
CA ALA A 173 -19.27 -7.91 15.48
C ALA A 173 -20.26 -7.81 16.66
N LEU A 174 -19.96 -8.46 17.80
CA LEU A 174 -20.82 -8.41 18.99
C LEU A 174 -20.83 -7.02 19.64
N PHE A 175 -19.69 -6.32 19.69
CA PHE A 175 -19.63 -4.95 20.21
C PHE A 175 -20.41 -3.95 19.36
N SER A 176 -20.40 -4.09 18.02
CA SER A 176 -21.20 -3.27 17.11
C SER A 176 -22.71 -3.43 17.34
N GLY A 177 -23.19 -4.67 17.52
CA GLY A 177 -24.60 -4.95 17.77
C GLY A 177 -25.13 -4.32 19.06
N ILE A 178 -24.35 -4.38 20.14
CA ILE A 178 -24.72 -3.78 21.44
C ILE A 178 -24.78 -2.25 21.32
N ALA A 179 -23.83 -1.62 20.63
CA ALA A 179 -23.83 -0.18 20.42
C ALA A 179 -25.08 0.29 19.65
N ILE A 180 -25.49 -0.43 18.60
CA ILE A 180 -26.70 -0.13 17.82
C ILE A 180 -27.96 -0.27 18.69
N LEU A 181 -28.05 -1.30 19.53
CA LEU A 181 -29.19 -1.49 20.44
C LEU A 181 -29.28 -0.39 21.50
N ILE A 182 -28.15 0.04 22.05
CA ILE A 182 -28.08 1.16 23.00
C ILE A 182 -28.51 2.46 22.31
N LEU A 183 -28.02 2.72 21.09
CA LEU A 183 -28.38 3.91 20.32
C LEU A 183 -29.89 3.93 20.00
N LYS A 184 -30.43 2.80 19.54
CA LYS A 184 -31.87 2.66 19.24
C LYS A 184 -32.73 2.84 20.50
N LYS A 185 -32.29 2.33 21.65
CA LYS A 185 -32.98 2.51 22.94
C LYS A 185 -32.94 3.96 23.41
N THR A 186 -31.80 4.64 23.26
CA THR A 186 -31.63 6.06 23.61
C THR A 186 -32.49 6.96 22.71
N ILE A 187 -32.51 6.73 21.39
CA ILE A 187 -33.35 7.49 20.44
C ILE A 187 -34.84 7.31 20.76
N LYS A 188 -35.30 6.09 21.06
CA LYS A 188 -36.70 5.83 21.43
C LYS A 188 -37.07 6.52 22.75
N LYS A 189 -36.17 6.52 23.74
CA LYS A 189 -36.39 7.21 25.04
C LYS A 189 -36.50 8.72 24.86
N THR A 190 -35.61 9.33 24.08
CA THR A 190 -35.64 10.78 23.80
C THR A 190 -36.86 11.16 22.97
N GLY A 191 -37.23 10.38 21.95
CA GLY A 191 -38.43 10.63 21.13
C GLY A 191 -39.76 10.52 21.89
N LEU A 192 -39.82 9.73 22.97
CA LEU A 192 -40.98 9.68 23.87
C LEU A 192 -41.06 10.93 24.77
N ILE A 193 -39.93 11.46 25.24
CA ILE A 193 -39.87 12.67 26.07
C ILE A 193 -40.34 13.92 25.30
N PHE A 194 -40.11 13.98 23.98
CA PHE A 194 -40.55 15.09 23.14
C PHE A 194 -42.03 15.01 22.71
N LYS A 195 -42.74 13.90 22.97
CA LYS A 195 -44.14 13.72 22.56
C LYS A 195 -45.16 13.97 23.68
N GLU A 196 -44.72 14.25 24.90
CA GLU A 196 -45.56 14.56 26.08
C GLU A 196 -45.49 16.04 26.53
N LYS A 197 -45.24 16.99 25.62
CA LYS A 197 -45.42 18.42 25.88
C LYS A 197 -46.33 19.07 24.86
#